data_AF-A0A8D8P3B7-F1
#
_entry.id   AF-A0A8D8P3B7-F1
#
_cell.length_a   1.000
_cell.length_b   1.000
_cell.length_c   1.000
_cell.angle_alpha   90.00
_cell.angle_beta   90.00
_cell.angle_gamma   90.00
#
_symmetry.space_group_name_H-M   'P 1'
#
loop_
_entity.id
_entity.type
_entity.pdbx_description
1 polymer ?
#
loop_
_entity_poly.entity_id
_entity_poly.type
_entity_poly.pdbx_seq_one_letter_code
_entity_poly.pdbx_strand_id
1 'polypeptide(L)'
;NCDAVDAHRKVQIHINISYTGERPSSNMVIVDVKMVSGFIPVKSSVKKLQERPQIQRTEVNVNHVLIYFEELTSEVLSFSFSVEQDIQVENLKPATVKAYDYYETEEFAIEEYSVPCSAESEHRNA
;
A
#
# COMPACT_ATOMS: atom_id res chain seq x y z
N ASN A 1 -15.95 -2.75 -17.33
CA ASN A 1 -16.96 -3.60 -16.67
C ASN A 1 -16.24 -4.83 -16.12
N CYS A 2 -16.19 -5.00 -14.81
CA CYS A 2 -15.31 -5.99 -14.16
C CYS A 2 -16.07 -7.30 -13.92
N ASP A 3 -16.78 -7.77 -14.95
CA ASP A 3 -17.75 -8.87 -14.89
C ASP A 3 -17.13 -10.23 -15.29
N ALA A 4 -15.80 -10.33 -15.31
CA ALA A 4 -15.13 -11.58 -15.65
C ALA A 4 -15.12 -12.52 -14.43
N VAL A 5 -15.98 -13.53 -14.49
CA VAL A 5 -15.95 -14.73 -13.67
C VAL A 5 -14.69 -15.52 -14.01
N ASP A 6 -13.60 -15.35 -13.25
CA ASP A 6 -12.86 -16.46 -12.60
C ASP A 6 -11.57 -16.02 -11.87
N ALA A 7 -11.25 -16.81 -10.84
CA ALA A 7 -10.00 -16.94 -10.06
C ALA A 7 -9.53 -15.77 -9.16
N HIS A 8 -9.21 -16.11 -7.91
CA HIS A 8 -8.53 -15.30 -6.88
C HIS A 8 -7.50 -14.32 -7.47
N ARG A 9 -7.93 -13.09 -7.74
CA ARG A 9 -7.07 -12.06 -8.34
C ARG A 9 -6.06 -11.61 -7.30
N LYS A 10 -4.78 -11.88 -7.57
CA LYS A 10 -3.66 -11.44 -6.73
C LYS A 10 -2.92 -10.30 -7.40
N VAL A 11 -2.75 -9.20 -6.68
CA VAL A 11 -2.12 -7.98 -7.18
C VAL A 11 -1.07 -7.51 -6.18
N GLN A 12 -0.06 -6.79 -6.64
CA GLN A 12 0.94 -6.17 -5.78
C GLN A 12 0.72 -4.67 -5.67
N ILE A 13 0.68 -4.18 -4.43
CA ILE A 13 0.69 -2.75 -4.14
C ILE A 13 2.16 -2.34 -4.00
N HIS A 14 2.61 -1.42 -4.84
CA HIS A 14 3.94 -0.85 -4.80
C HIS A 14 3.86 0.55 -4.18
N ILE A 15 4.71 0.82 -3.19
CA ILE A 15 4.76 2.10 -2.49
C ILE A 15 6.19 2.62 -2.57
N ASN A 16 6.31 3.87 -3.01
CA ASN A 16 7.54 4.66 -2.98
C ASN A 16 7.31 5.81 -2.01
N ILE A 17 8.18 5.97 -1.03
CA ILE A 17 8.03 6.99 0.00
C ILE A 17 9.37 7.60 0.39
N SER A 18 9.39 8.90 0.63
CA SER A 18 10.52 9.66 1.16
C SER A 18 10.00 10.83 2.00
N TYR A 19 10.77 11.27 2.98
CA TYR A 19 10.51 12.49 3.71
C TYR A 19 10.94 13.72 2.90
N THR A 20 10.07 14.73 2.83
CA THR A 20 10.32 15.97 2.07
C THR A 20 10.09 17.25 2.89
N GLY A 21 9.96 17.11 4.21
CA GLY A 21 9.80 18.25 5.12
C GLY A 21 11.12 19.00 5.37
N GLU A 22 11.06 19.99 6.28
CA GLU A 22 12.20 20.89 6.54
C GLU A 22 13.32 20.23 7.36
N ARG A 23 13.01 19.16 8.09
CA ARG A 23 13.96 18.44 8.94
C ARG A 23 14.87 17.51 8.10
N PRO A 24 16.05 17.11 8.60
CA PRO A 24 16.90 16.14 7.89
C PRO A 24 16.25 14.75 7.73
N SER A 25 15.45 14.34 8.71
CA SER A 25 14.64 13.12 8.71
C SER A 25 13.34 13.34 9.49
N SER A 26 12.38 12.46 9.28
CA SER A 26 11.17 12.38 10.10
C SER A 26 11.45 11.72 11.46
N ASN A 27 10.45 11.68 12.33
CA ASN A 27 10.42 10.70 13.42
C ASN A 27 9.90 9.35 12.90
N MET A 28 9.35 8.52 13.81
CA MET A 28 8.59 7.32 13.45
C MET A 28 7.45 7.67 12.50
N VAL A 29 7.40 7.01 11.34
CA VAL A 29 6.34 7.18 10.34
C VAL A 29 5.46 5.95 10.30
N ILE A 30 4.15 6.18 10.20
CA ILE A 30 3.17 5.13 9.96
C ILE A 30 2.61 5.31 8.55
N VAL A 31 2.71 4.25 7.75
CA VAL A 31 2.00 4.12 6.47
C VAL A 31 0.78 3.24 6.69
N ASP A 32 -0.39 3.85 6.61
CA ASP A 32 -1.71 3.21 6.70
C ASP A 32 -2.27 2.99 5.28
N VAL A 33 -2.29 1.72 4.87
CA VAL A 33 -2.81 1.29 3.57
C VAL A 33 -4.20 0.70 3.76
N LYS A 34 -5.23 1.42 3.34
CA LYS A 34 -6.61 0.92 3.31
C LYS A 34 -6.81 0.01 2.11
N MET A 35 -7.35 -1.19 2.32
CA MET A 35 -7.65 -2.12 1.22
C MET A 35 -8.82 -1.62 0.37
N VAL A 36 -8.72 -1.86 -0.95
CA VAL A 36 -9.85 -1.77 -1.88
C VAL A 36 -10.93 -2.77 -1.46
N SER A 37 -12.20 -2.37 -1.54
CA SER A 37 -13.33 -3.24 -1.17
C SER A 37 -13.27 -4.59 -1.89
N GLY A 38 -13.35 -5.67 -1.11
CA GLY A 38 -13.25 -7.04 -1.60
C GLY A 38 -11.85 -7.63 -1.69
N PHE A 39 -10.81 -6.85 -1.38
CA PHE A 39 -9.44 -7.33 -1.29
C PHE A 39 -8.97 -7.44 0.16
N ILE A 40 -8.15 -8.47 0.41
CA ILE A 40 -7.47 -8.69 1.69
C ILE A 40 -5.95 -8.74 1.46
N PRO A 41 -5.14 -8.34 2.44
CA PRO A 41 -3.69 -8.45 2.34
C PRO A 41 -3.23 -9.89 2.51
N VAL A 42 -2.30 -10.32 1.66
CA VAL A 42 -1.64 -11.62 1.80
C VAL A 42 -0.65 -11.53 2.95
N LYS A 43 -1.05 -12.02 4.13
CA LYS A 43 -0.32 -11.88 5.41
C LYS A 43 1.17 -12.23 5.33
N SER A 44 1.53 -13.28 4.58
CA SER A 44 2.94 -13.69 4.42
C SER A 44 3.77 -12.65 3.66
N SER A 45 3.19 -11.97 2.66
CA SER A 45 3.87 -10.91 1.92
C SER A 45 4.06 -9.64 2.75
N VAL A 46 3.10 -9.32 3.64
CA VAL A 46 3.22 -8.20 4.59
C VAL A 46 4.31 -8.49 5.63
N LYS A 47 4.33 -9.71 6.20
CA LYS A 47 5.37 -10.09 7.17
C LYS A 47 6.79 -9.99 6.62
N LYS A 48 7.00 -10.33 5.34
CA LYS A 48 8.31 -10.20 4.67
C LYS A 48 8.83 -8.76 4.61
N LEU A 49 7.97 -7.75 4.75
CA LEU A 49 8.42 -6.36 4.81
C LEU A 49 9.32 -6.11 6.01
N GLN A 50 9.11 -6.82 7.13
CA GLN A 50 9.93 -6.70 8.34
C GLN A 50 11.35 -7.26 8.19
N GLU A 51 11.66 -7.95 7.08
CA GLU A 51 13.03 -8.35 6.76
C GLU A 51 13.89 -7.14 6.33
N ARG A 52 13.26 -5.99 6.05
CA ARG A 52 13.95 -4.74 5.72
C ARG A 52 14.31 -3.98 6.99
N PRO A 53 15.56 -3.51 7.15
CA PRO A 53 16.00 -2.85 8.37
C PRO A 53 15.24 -1.54 8.66
N GLN A 54 14.72 -0.85 7.64
CA GLN A 54 13.96 0.39 7.81
C GLN A 54 12.52 0.18 8.31
N ILE A 55 11.99 -1.05 8.27
CA ILE A 55 10.62 -1.36 8.65
C ILE A 55 10.64 -2.07 10.00
N GLN A 56 10.27 -1.35 11.06
CA GLN A 56 10.31 -1.85 12.43
C GLN A 56 9.26 -2.95 12.67
N ARG A 57 8.05 -2.74 12.16
CA ARG A 57 6.92 -3.68 12.34
C ARG A 57 5.85 -3.46 11.29
N THR A 58 4.97 -4.45 11.17
CA THR A 58 3.75 -4.37 10.36
C THR A 58 2.56 -4.92 11.14
N GLU A 59 1.40 -4.28 11.02
CA GLU A 59 0.14 -4.75 11.59
C GLU A 59 -0.89 -4.93 10.47
N VAL A 60 -1.73 -5.95 10.61
CA VAL A 60 -2.85 -6.21 9.68
C VAL A 60 -4.13 -6.15 10.49
N ASN A 61 -4.90 -5.10 10.26
CA ASN A 61 -6.26 -4.93 10.78
C ASN A 61 -7.27 -5.35 9.70
N VAL A 62 -8.56 -5.37 10.03
CA VAL A 62 -9.64 -5.94 9.19
C VAL A 62 -9.51 -5.56 7.71
N ASN A 63 -9.30 -4.27 7.41
CA ASN A 63 -9.19 -3.73 6.06
C ASN A 63 -8.01 -2.75 5.90
N HIS A 64 -7.04 -2.78 6.82
CA HIS A 64 -5.89 -1.89 6.81
C HIS A 64 -4.59 -2.67 7.04
N VAL A 65 -3.53 -2.26 6.35
CA VAL A 65 -2.15 -2.67 6.65
C VAL A 65 -1.42 -1.45 7.18
N LEU A 66 -0.89 -1.55 8.41
CA LEU A 66 -0.06 -0.51 9.02
C LEU A 66 1.40 -0.92 8.92
N ILE A 67 2.26 -0.02 8.45
CA ILE A 67 3.69 -0.25 8.28
C ILE A 67 4.42 0.84 9.03
N TYR A 68 5.32 0.45 9.93
CA TYR A 68 6.00 1.36 10.83
C TYR A 68 7.46 1.48 10.42
N PHE A 69 7.89 2.71 10.17
CA PHE A 69 9.27 3.08 9.89
C PHE A 69 9.85 3.77 11.11
N GLU A 70 11.11 3.47 11.43
CA GLU A 70 11.82 4.18 12.52
C GLU A 70 12.01 5.66 12.19
N GLU A 71 12.43 5.93 10.96
CA GLU A 71 12.46 7.26 10.35
C GLU A 71 12.42 7.14 8.82
N LEU A 72 12.12 8.24 8.15
CA LEU A 72 12.30 8.44 6.72
C LEU A 72 13.22 9.63 6.48
N THR A 73 14.07 9.52 5.47
CA THR A 73 14.93 10.60 5.00
C THR A 73 14.48 11.05 3.60
N SER A 74 15.22 11.95 2.97
CA SER A 74 15.01 12.29 1.56
C SER A 74 15.30 11.14 0.58
N GLU A 75 15.85 10.01 1.07
CA GLU A 75 16.04 8.81 0.26
C GLU A 75 14.71 8.09 0.02
N VAL A 76 14.45 7.72 -1.24
CA VAL A 76 13.24 7.00 -1.62
C VAL A 76 13.33 5.54 -1.19
N LEU A 77 12.42 5.13 -0.31
CA LEU A 77 12.20 3.74 0.04
C LEU A 77 11.08 3.15 -0.83
N SER A 78 11.42 2.07 -1.55
CA SER A 78 10.48 1.32 -2.38
C SER A 78 10.21 -0.05 -1.77
N PHE A 79 8.94 -0.38 -1.55
CA PHE A 79 8.52 -1.68 -1.06
C PHE A 79 7.14 -2.07 -1.62
N SER A 80 6.79 -3.33 -1.47
CA SER A 80 5.54 -3.85 -2.00
C SER A 80 5.05 -5.04 -1.20
N PHE A 81 3.73 -5.21 -1.12
CA PHE A 81 3.10 -6.42 -0.61
C PHE A 81 1.95 -6.83 -1.52
N SER A 82 1.55 -8.10 -1.42
CA SER A 82 0.47 -8.66 -2.23
C SER A 82 -0.88 -8.54 -1.52
N VAL A 83 -1.91 -8.30 -2.30
CA VAL A 83 -3.31 -8.40 -1.91
C VAL A 83 -3.99 -9.44 -2.80
N GLU A 84 -5.01 -10.10 -2.27
CA GLU A 84 -5.82 -11.05 -3.03
C GLU A 84 -7.30 -10.74 -2.84
N GLN A 85 -8.07 -11.03 -3.89
CA GLN A 85 -9.52 -10.86 -3.85
C GLN A 85 -10.16 -11.96 -3.00
N ASP A 86 -10.88 -11.54 -1.97
CA ASP A 86 -11.63 -12.39 -1.03
C ASP A 86 -13.11 -12.48 -1.44
N ILE A 87 -13.72 -11.33 -1.72
CA ILE A 87 -15.10 -11.24 -2.21
C ILE A 87 -15.15 -10.44 -3.51
N GLN A 88 -16.06 -10.85 -4.41
CA GLN A 88 -16.29 -10.12 -5.64
C GLN A 88 -17.06 -8.83 -5.34
N VAL A 89 -16.52 -7.70 -5.80
CA VAL A 89 -17.14 -6.38 -5.69
C VAL A 89 -17.07 -5.71 -7.06
N GLU A 90 -18.22 -5.27 -7.54
CA GLU A 90 -18.34 -4.50 -8.78
C GLU A 90 -18.06 -3.01 -8.53
N ASN A 91 -17.69 -2.29 -9.60
CA ASN A 91 -17.45 -0.84 -9.55
C ASN A 91 -16.45 -0.44 -8.45
N LEU A 92 -15.31 -1.12 -8.43
CA LEU A 92 -14.22 -0.88 -7.47
C LEU A 92 -13.88 0.62 -7.44
N LYS A 93 -13.93 1.19 -6.24
CA LYS A 93 -13.50 2.56 -5.98
C LYS A 93 -12.03 2.56 -5.56
N PRO A 94 -11.29 3.64 -5.83
CA PRO A 94 -9.95 3.83 -5.27
C PRO A 94 -9.96 3.72 -3.74
N ALA A 95 -8.86 3.20 -3.18
CA ALA A 95 -8.60 3.21 -1.74
C ALA A 95 -7.41 4.12 -1.43
N THR A 96 -7.24 4.51 -0.17
CA THR A 96 -6.25 5.50 0.25
C THR A 96 -5.04 4.85 0.90
N VAL A 97 -3.87 5.43 0.66
CA VAL A 97 -2.65 5.27 1.44
C VAL A 97 -2.40 6.58 2.18
N LYS A 98 -2.26 6.53 3.49
CA LYS A 98 -1.89 7.69 4.31
C LYS A 98 -0.54 7.43 4.96
N ALA A 99 0.43 8.30 4.73
CA ALA A 99 1.69 8.31 5.46
C ALA A 99 1.72 9.52 6.39
N TYR A 100 2.13 9.34 7.64
CA TYR A 100 2.20 10.43 8.61
C TYR A 100 3.29 10.23 9.65
N ASP A 101 3.91 11.33 10.09
CA ASP A 101 4.79 11.35 11.25
C ASP A 101 3.95 11.14 12.52
N TYR A 102 4.37 10.22 13.38
CA TYR A 102 3.62 9.84 14.57
C TYR A 102 3.57 10.95 15.63
N TYR A 103 4.59 11.81 15.67
CA TYR A 103 4.72 12.87 16.66
C TYR A 103 4.35 14.25 16.09
N GLU A 104 4.54 14.47 14.79
CA GLU A 104 4.17 15.70 14.08
C GLU A 104 2.91 15.47 13.25
N THR A 105 1.74 15.63 13.86
CA THR A 105 0.46 15.25 13.24
C THR A 105 0.04 16.10 12.04
N GLU A 106 0.71 17.23 11.83
CA GLU A 106 0.53 18.11 10.66
C GLU A 106 1.35 17.64 9.44
N GLU A 107 2.35 16.78 9.63
CA GLU A 107 3.19 16.22 8.56
C GLU A 107 2.63 14.89 8.05
N PHE A 108 1.89 14.95 6.94
CA PHE A 108 1.32 13.76 6.31
C PHE A 108 1.16 13.90 4.80
N ALA A 109 0.99 12.76 4.12
CA ALA A 109 0.58 12.68 2.73
C ALA A 109 -0.54 11.63 2.58
N ILE A 110 -1.46 11.88 1.66
CA ILE A 110 -2.53 10.93 1.30
C ILE A 110 -2.53 10.77 -0.22
N GLU A 111 -2.49 9.52 -0.66
CA GLU A 111 -2.60 9.16 -2.08
C GLU A 111 -3.69 8.12 -2.27
N GLU A 112 -4.26 8.09 -3.47
CA GLU A 112 -5.25 7.08 -3.86
C GLU A 112 -4.62 6.03 -4.78
N TYR A 113 -5.05 4.78 -4.64
CA TYR A 113 -4.67 3.70 -5.53
C TYR A 113 -5.88 2.86 -5.94
N SER A 114 -5.81 2.31 -7.15
CA SER A 114 -6.86 1.45 -7.71
C SER A 114 -6.28 0.11 -8.13
N VAL A 115 -7.09 -0.93 -8.07
CA VAL A 115 -6.73 -2.24 -8.63
C VAL A 115 -7.22 -2.28 -10.08
N PRO A 116 -6.32 -2.43 -11.08
CA PRO A 116 -6.74 -2.48 -12.48
C PRO A 116 -7.67 -3.67 -12.68
N CYS A 117 -8.73 -3.53 -13.47
CA CYS A 117 -9.54 -4.69 -13.88
C CYS A 117 -8.78 -5.49 -14.94
N SER A 118 -9.05 -6.79 -15.06
CA SER A 118 -8.30 -7.76 -15.90
C SER A 118 -8.30 -7.44 -17.41
N ALA A 119 -8.93 -6.34 -17.82
CA ALA A 119 -9.12 -5.91 -19.19
C ALA A 119 -8.14 -4.80 -19.63
N GLU A 120 -6.94 -4.74 -19.05
CA GLU A 120 -5.82 -3.97 -19.62
C GLU A 120 -4.67 -4.91 -19.98
N SER A 121 -4.97 -5.83 -20.90
CA SER A 121 -3.97 -6.52 -21.71
C SER A 121 -4.20 -6.19 -23.19
N GLU A 122 -4.17 -4.90 -23.55
CA GLU A 122 -4.09 -4.49 -24.95
C GLU A 122 -2.73 -3.86 -25.26
N HIS A 123 -1.86 -4.71 -25.81
CA HIS A 123 -0.93 -4.42 -26.90
C HIS A 123 -0.43 -2.97 -27.05
N ARG A 124 0.72 -2.65 -26.44
CA ARG A 124 1.62 -1.65 -27.01
C ARG A 124 2.47 -2.31 -28.10
N ASN A 125 1.87 -2.48 -29.28
CA ASN A 125 2.62 -2.53 -30.52
C ASN A 125 2.61 -1.11 -31.10
N ALA A 126 3.75 -0.44 -31.03
CA ALA A 126 4.18 0.61 -31.95
C ALA A 126 5.70 0.63 -31.95
#